data_AF-A0A2R6S3F7-F1
#
_entry.id   AF-A0A2R6S3F7-F1
#
_cell.length_a   1.000
_cell.length_b   1.000
_cell.length_c   1.000
_cell.angle_alpha   90.00
_cell.angle_beta   90.00
_cell.angle_gamma   90.00
#
_symmetry.space_group_name_H-M   'P 1'
#
loop_
_entity.id
_entity.type
_entity.pdbx_description
1 polymer ?
#
loop_
_entity_poly.entity_id
_entity_poly.type
_entity_poly.pdbx_seq_one_letter_code
_entity_poly.pdbx_strand_id
1 'polypeptide(L)'
;MSFLGSRSKLPVSTVTSAAQCLYVLTDDNWPATNELRTNGAYTACLLSIVVPDEESLKANGKGKDVSDDRDITLRVLCAGIMRNIVPIPPPSIASTVDIDRDIVLPTLEPVLTSISTAEASQCAQELITQEDSIPEIQKLSLKNSLKTDHRSPSEIELDRLERKLKTVQLALEILTGVCATLPDPEPPVEEEVGEEDPERDNDDEDMDQDDPDMEDDENTPDHADKQATSAALPSLVAPLLSLIQPTPLSFPPISGGLSPHPPTTSVLSAIHIRALECLNNVFLSLASPARSQNQNVDRGLQKDSGVKIWEEVWKALGAVGTEVEGPGQESRRDMWQVAVGVLWGIAVVWKGLLIPQEEQVKILMQLCESAADVNMKVKCIGTLECLAQHPESIDANRVISNYFLTLIPSPTRPTAAPAEPLLQALSALIDVYSDESVPYDINFRQGDYLAALAASVEGVRKAVRGIDRKRERELRRRGEEVRDNLVAFIEYRRGLRL
;
A
#
# COMPACT_ATOMS: atom_id res chain seq x y z
N MET A 1 -7.18 -28.90 -7.78
CA MET A 1 -8.54 -28.84 -8.37
C MET A 1 -9.48 -29.99 -8.00
N SER A 2 -9.05 -31.25 -7.95
CA SER A 2 -9.94 -32.40 -7.63
C SER A 2 -10.72 -32.26 -6.31
N PHE A 3 -10.10 -31.71 -5.26
CA PHE A 3 -10.75 -31.40 -3.97
C PHE A 3 -11.87 -30.35 -4.12
N LEU A 4 -11.63 -29.26 -4.86
CA LEU A 4 -12.61 -28.21 -5.10
C LEU A 4 -13.78 -28.70 -5.96
N GLY A 5 -13.50 -29.53 -6.97
CA GLY A 5 -14.53 -30.16 -7.81
C GLY A 5 -15.39 -31.18 -7.05
N SER A 6 -14.85 -31.77 -5.97
CA SER A 6 -15.57 -32.72 -5.11
C SER A 6 -16.08 -32.09 -3.81
N ARG A 7 -16.21 -30.76 -3.75
CA ARG A 7 -16.54 -30.01 -2.52
C ARG A 7 -17.80 -30.48 -1.79
N SER A 8 -18.81 -30.97 -2.51
CA SER A 8 -20.06 -31.49 -1.93
C SER A 8 -19.90 -32.85 -1.22
N LYS A 9 -18.77 -33.54 -1.43
CA LYS A 9 -18.49 -34.88 -0.89
C LYS A 9 -17.39 -34.88 0.16
N LEU A 10 -16.77 -33.74 0.43
CA LEU A 10 -15.60 -33.62 1.29
C LEU A 10 -15.86 -32.63 2.44
N PRO A 11 -15.18 -32.79 3.60
CA PRO A 11 -15.27 -31.80 4.66
C PRO A 11 -14.80 -30.42 4.18
N VAL A 12 -15.55 -29.37 4.53
CA VAL A 12 -15.24 -27.98 4.12
C VAL A 12 -13.80 -27.61 4.50
N SER A 13 -13.30 -27.99 5.68
CA SER A 13 -11.91 -27.73 6.06
C SER A 13 -10.88 -28.29 5.07
N THR A 14 -11.11 -29.51 4.56
CA THR A 14 -10.20 -30.14 3.59
C THR A 14 -10.24 -29.40 2.26
N VAL A 15 -11.42 -28.96 1.83
CA VAL A 15 -11.60 -28.16 0.61
C VAL A 15 -10.94 -26.79 0.76
N THR A 16 -11.16 -26.11 1.88
CA THR A 16 -10.55 -24.81 2.19
C THR A 16 -9.02 -24.92 2.23
N SER A 17 -8.44 -25.93 2.88
CA SER A 17 -6.99 -26.12 2.88
C SER A 17 -6.44 -26.40 1.47
N ALA A 18 -7.16 -27.16 0.64
CA ALA A 18 -6.77 -27.37 -0.75
C ALA A 18 -6.82 -26.06 -1.56
N ALA A 19 -7.80 -25.19 -1.30
CA ALA A 19 -7.87 -23.86 -1.90
C ALA A 19 -6.73 -22.94 -1.41
N GLN A 20 -6.36 -22.98 -0.13
CA GLN A 20 -5.21 -22.24 0.40
C GLN A 20 -3.91 -22.64 -0.30
N CYS A 21 -3.65 -23.94 -0.44
CA CYS A 21 -2.48 -24.42 -1.19
C CYS A 21 -2.52 -23.95 -2.64
N LEU A 22 -3.69 -23.98 -3.28
CA LEU A 22 -3.82 -23.59 -4.67
C LEU A 22 -3.58 -22.08 -4.86
N TYR A 23 -4.11 -21.24 -3.97
CA TYR A 23 -3.88 -19.79 -3.97
C TYR A 23 -2.38 -19.47 -3.95
N VAL A 24 -1.64 -20.05 -2.99
CA VAL A 24 -0.18 -19.91 -2.89
C VAL A 24 0.53 -20.45 -4.14
N LEU A 25 0.09 -21.58 -4.68
CA LEU A 25 0.70 -22.16 -5.89
C LEU A 25 0.47 -21.33 -7.15
N THR A 26 -0.59 -20.51 -7.19
CA THR A 26 -0.90 -19.64 -8.34
C THR A 26 -0.31 -18.23 -8.21
N ASP A 27 0.23 -17.89 -7.05
CA ASP A 27 0.87 -16.61 -6.80
C ASP A 27 2.22 -16.54 -7.53
N ASP A 28 2.36 -15.61 -8.49
CA ASP A 28 3.55 -15.40 -9.34
C ASP A 28 4.18 -16.68 -9.94
N ASN A 29 3.36 -17.69 -10.24
CA ASN A 29 3.80 -19.00 -10.71
C ASN A 29 3.18 -19.37 -12.06
N TRP A 30 3.83 -18.90 -13.13
CA TRP A 30 3.32 -19.04 -14.50
C TRP A 30 2.92 -20.47 -14.89
N PRO A 31 3.71 -21.54 -14.60
CA PRO A 31 3.29 -22.91 -14.92
C PRO A 31 1.94 -23.31 -14.28
N ALA A 32 1.75 -23.05 -12.99
CA ALA A 32 0.52 -23.38 -12.28
C ALA A 32 -0.66 -22.54 -12.81
N THR A 33 -0.42 -21.24 -12.98
CA THR A 33 -1.37 -20.29 -13.54
C THR A 33 -1.84 -20.70 -14.93
N ASN A 34 -0.91 -21.09 -15.80
CA ASN A 34 -1.22 -21.49 -17.18
C ASN A 34 -2.00 -22.81 -17.25
N GLU A 35 -1.67 -23.79 -16.40
CA GLU A 35 -2.44 -25.05 -16.29
C GLU A 35 -3.90 -24.78 -15.86
N LEU A 36 -4.11 -23.87 -14.91
CA LEU A 36 -5.44 -23.55 -14.42
C LEU A 36 -6.28 -22.78 -15.44
N ARG A 37 -5.74 -21.69 -16.01
CA ARG A 37 -6.51 -20.80 -16.90
C ARG A 37 -6.89 -21.45 -18.22
N THR A 38 -6.09 -22.40 -18.71
CA THR A 38 -6.36 -23.11 -19.97
C THR A 38 -7.42 -24.22 -19.82
N ASN A 39 -7.75 -24.62 -18.59
CA ASN A 39 -8.76 -25.63 -18.32
C ASN A 39 -10.11 -25.00 -17.95
N GLY A 40 -11.03 -24.94 -18.92
CA GLY A 40 -12.35 -24.35 -18.74
C GLY A 40 -13.21 -25.00 -17.64
N ALA A 41 -12.98 -26.27 -17.31
CA ALA A 41 -13.69 -26.93 -16.21
C ALA A 41 -13.18 -26.43 -14.84
N TYR A 42 -11.91 -26.06 -14.75
CA TYR A 42 -11.32 -25.52 -13.52
C TYR A 42 -11.79 -24.10 -13.26
N THR A 43 -11.77 -23.23 -14.27
CA THR A 43 -12.28 -21.86 -14.16
C THR A 43 -13.78 -21.83 -13.84
N ALA A 44 -14.59 -22.68 -14.49
CA ALA A 44 -16.01 -22.82 -14.16
C ALA A 44 -16.25 -23.34 -12.74
N CYS A 45 -15.42 -24.28 -12.27
CA CYS A 45 -15.49 -24.77 -10.89
C CYS A 45 -15.21 -23.65 -9.88
N LEU A 46 -14.17 -22.84 -10.08
CA LEU A 46 -13.84 -21.70 -9.22
C LEU A 46 -14.96 -20.66 -9.24
N LEU A 47 -15.47 -20.31 -10.41
CA LEU A 47 -16.57 -19.36 -10.57
C LEU A 47 -17.83 -19.82 -9.80
N SER A 48 -18.18 -21.11 -9.90
CA SER A 48 -19.35 -21.68 -9.18
C SER A 48 -19.21 -21.68 -7.65
N ILE A 49 -18.00 -21.50 -7.12
CA ILE A 49 -17.77 -21.37 -5.68
C ILE A 49 -17.94 -19.91 -5.28
N VAL A 50 -17.39 -18.98 -6.07
CA VAL A 50 -17.43 -17.54 -5.77
C VAL A 50 -18.83 -16.95 -5.97
N VAL A 51 -19.52 -17.35 -7.05
CA VAL A 51 -20.89 -16.95 -7.38
C VAL A 51 -21.81 -18.16 -7.13
N PRO A 52 -22.28 -18.39 -5.89
CA PRO A 52 -23.15 -19.52 -5.59
C PRO A 52 -24.54 -19.32 -6.19
N ASP A 53 -25.12 -20.39 -6.74
CA ASP A 53 -26.51 -20.40 -7.21
C ASP A 53 -27.49 -20.11 -6.06
N GLU A 54 -28.56 -19.33 -6.29
CA GLU A 54 -29.56 -18.92 -5.27
C GLU A 54 -30.17 -20.10 -4.48
N GLU A 55 -30.19 -21.31 -5.03
CA GLU A 55 -30.71 -22.51 -4.38
C GLU A 55 -29.79 -23.05 -3.26
N SER A 56 -28.48 -22.79 -3.35
CA SER A 56 -27.48 -23.27 -2.39
C SER A 56 -27.49 -22.53 -1.04
N LEU A 57 -28.15 -21.37 -0.97
CA LEU A 57 -28.28 -20.54 0.23
C LEU A 57 -29.37 -21.02 1.23
N LYS A 58 -30.16 -22.05 0.87
CA LYS A 58 -31.36 -22.48 1.64
C LYS A 58 -31.17 -23.69 2.58
N ALA A 59 -29.97 -24.25 2.74
CA ALA A 59 -29.77 -25.41 3.61
C ALA A 59 -29.74 -25.03 5.12
N ASN A 60 -30.79 -25.42 5.86
CA ASN A 60 -31.03 -25.13 7.27
C ASN A 60 -30.43 -26.20 8.21
N GLY A 61 -29.68 -25.80 9.25
CA GLY A 61 -29.29 -26.68 10.36
C GLY A 61 -28.47 -26.01 11.48
N LYS A 62 -28.69 -26.43 12.74
CA LYS A 62 -27.90 -26.02 13.92
C LYS A 62 -26.44 -26.47 13.74
N GLY A 63 -25.51 -25.50 13.71
CA GLY A 63 -24.10 -25.68 13.31
C GLY A 63 -23.65 -24.75 12.17
N LYS A 64 -24.60 -24.03 11.54
CA LYS A 64 -24.40 -23.07 10.43
C LYS A 64 -23.26 -22.09 10.66
N ASP A 65 -23.18 -21.57 11.87
CA ASP A 65 -22.27 -20.52 12.28
C ASP A 65 -20.76 -20.78 12.08
N VAL A 66 -20.30 -22.04 12.16
CA VAL A 66 -18.89 -22.41 11.94
C VAL A 66 -18.65 -22.87 10.49
N SER A 67 -19.69 -23.39 9.82
CA SER A 67 -19.63 -23.72 8.39
C SER A 67 -19.56 -22.46 7.55
N ASP A 68 -20.39 -21.46 7.87
CA ASP A 68 -20.51 -20.20 7.14
C ASP A 68 -19.17 -19.44 7.10
N ASP A 69 -18.46 -19.38 8.24
CA ASP A 69 -17.14 -18.73 8.32
C ASP A 69 -16.13 -19.39 7.36
N ARG A 70 -16.10 -20.73 7.28
CA ARG A 70 -15.18 -21.48 6.41
C ARG A 70 -15.60 -21.41 4.94
N ASP A 71 -16.89 -21.36 4.68
CA ASP A 71 -17.46 -21.20 3.34
C ASP A 71 -17.16 -19.79 2.80
N ILE A 72 -17.15 -18.75 3.65
CA ILE A 72 -16.67 -17.41 3.31
C ILE A 72 -15.17 -17.46 3.00
N THR A 73 -14.33 -18.07 3.86
CA THR A 73 -12.89 -18.21 3.57
C THR A 73 -12.63 -18.90 2.24
N LEU A 74 -13.37 -19.97 1.93
CA LEU A 74 -13.23 -20.70 0.67
C LEU A 74 -13.58 -19.80 -0.53
N ARG A 75 -14.62 -18.97 -0.43
CA ARG A 75 -14.99 -18.00 -1.47
C ARG A 75 -13.92 -16.95 -1.68
N VAL A 76 -13.39 -16.37 -0.61
CA VAL A 76 -12.29 -15.40 -0.65
C VAL A 76 -11.07 -16.00 -1.37
N LEU A 77 -10.67 -17.23 -1.02
CA LEU A 77 -9.56 -17.92 -1.68
C LEU A 77 -9.83 -18.16 -3.16
N CYS A 78 -11.04 -18.60 -3.53
CA CYS A 78 -11.37 -18.85 -4.94
C CYS A 78 -11.40 -17.55 -5.75
N ALA A 79 -11.83 -16.42 -5.17
CA ALA A 79 -11.73 -15.11 -5.80
C ALA A 79 -10.26 -14.69 -6.02
N GLY A 80 -9.39 -14.89 -5.02
CA GLY A 80 -7.96 -14.65 -5.15
C GLY A 80 -7.29 -15.53 -6.21
N ILE A 81 -7.59 -16.83 -6.24
CA ILE A 81 -7.10 -17.74 -7.29
C ILE A 81 -7.54 -17.28 -8.67
N MET A 82 -8.82 -16.88 -8.83
CA MET A 82 -9.36 -16.38 -10.09
C MET A 82 -8.61 -15.14 -10.57
N ARG A 83 -8.26 -14.22 -9.65
CA ARG A 83 -7.44 -13.05 -9.94
C ARG A 83 -6.03 -13.43 -10.39
N ASN A 84 -5.37 -14.35 -9.69
CA ASN A 84 -4.00 -14.77 -10.01
C ASN A 84 -3.88 -15.45 -11.40
N ILE A 85 -4.98 -15.95 -11.96
CA ILE A 85 -5.01 -16.65 -13.26
C ILE A 85 -5.48 -15.82 -14.46
N VAL A 86 -5.71 -14.51 -14.26
CA VAL A 86 -5.99 -13.56 -15.33
C VAL A 86 -4.72 -13.35 -16.20
N PRO A 87 -4.84 -13.19 -17.53
CA PRO A 87 -6.06 -13.26 -18.34
C PRO A 87 -6.48 -14.71 -18.65
N ILE A 88 -7.78 -14.96 -18.60
CA ILE A 88 -8.38 -16.28 -18.88
C ILE A 88 -8.75 -16.38 -20.37
N PRO A 89 -8.23 -17.36 -21.13
CA PRO A 89 -8.52 -17.50 -22.55
C PRO A 89 -9.95 -17.99 -22.85
N PRO A 90 -10.54 -17.60 -24.00
CA PRO A 90 -11.76 -18.22 -24.53
C PRO A 90 -11.60 -19.74 -24.74
N PRO A 91 -12.67 -20.56 -24.64
CA PRO A 91 -14.09 -20.20 -24.56
C PRO A 91 -14.66 -20.17 -23.13
N SER A 92 -13.83 -20.01 -22.09
CA SER A 92 -14.30 -19.94 -20.70
C SER A 92 -15.28 -18.77 -20.49
N ILE A 93 -16.40 -18.96 -19.80
CA ILE A 93 -17.34 -17.85 -19.46
C ILE A 93 -16.61 -16.75 -18.65
N ALA A 94 -15.63 -17.15 -17.84
CA ALA A 94 -14.80 -16.21 -17.09
C ALA A 94 -13.90 -15.33 -17.98
N SER A 95 -13.74 -15.63 -19.27
CA SER A 95 -12.99 -14.78 -20.22
C SER A 95 -13.75 -13.53 -20.66
N THR A 96 -15.06 -13.44 -20.37
CA THR A 96 -15.92 -12.31 -20.77
C THR A 96 -16.32 -11.41 -19.60
N VAL A 97 -15.78 -11.66 -18.41
CA VAL A 97 -16.15 -10.98 -17.16
C VAL A 97 -14.93 -10.23 -16.64
N ASP A 98 -15.12 -9.00 -16.18
CA ASP A 98 -14.07 -8.27 -15.45
C ASP A 98 -13.93 -8.93 -14.08
N ILE A 99 -12.87 -9.71 -13.90
CA ILE A 99 -12.66 -10.52 -12.69
C ILE A 99 -12.55 -9.62 -11.45
N ASP A 100 -11.86 -8.48 -11.54
CA ASP A 100 -11.68 -7.61 -10.39
C ASP A 100 -12.99 -6.92 -10.01
N ARG A 101 -13.71 -6.36 -10.98
CA ARG A 101 -14.96 -5.61 -10.74
C ARG A 101 -16.16 -6.49 -10.44
N ASP A 102 -16.35 -7.56 -11.19
CA ASP A 102 -17.60 -8.34 -11.14
C ASP A 102 -17.50 -9.55 -10.20
N ILE A 103 -16.28 -9.96 -9.80
CA ILE A 103 -16.06 -11.14 -8.96
C ILE A 103 -15.32 -10.79 -7.67
N VAL A 104 -14.10 -10.23 -7.75
CA VAL A 104 -13.24 -10.03 -6.59
C VAL A 104 -13.82 -8.97 -5.66
N LEU A 105 -14.05 -7.74 -6.13
CA LEU A 105 -14.57 -6.66 -5.29
C LEU A 105 -15.92 -7.01 -4.63
N PRO A 106 -16.95 -7.52 -5.35
CA PRO A 106 -18.22 -7.89 -4.73
C PRO A 106 -18.10 -9.03 -3.71
N THR A 107 -17.10 -9.89 -3.84
CA THR A 107 -16.84 -10.97 -2.88
C THR A 107 -16.11 -10.46 -1.63
N LEU A 108 -15.16 -9.55 -1.79
CA LEU A 108 -14.27 -9.12 -0.70
C LEU A 108 -14.84 -7.94 0.11
N GLU A 109 -15.56 -7.00 -0.52
CA GLU A 109 -16.13 -5.83 0.16
C GLU A 109 -17.00 -6.20 1.38
N PRO A 110 -17.97 -7.15 1.28
CA PRO A 110 -18.80 -7.52 2.43
C PRO A 110 -17.99 -8.16 3.58
N VAL A 111 -16.87 -8.82 3.26
CA VAL A 111 -15.99 -9.44 4.25
C VAL A 111 -15.31 -8.40 5.12
N LEU A 112 -14.91 -7.26 4.55
CA LEU A 112 -14.28 -6.16 5.30
C LEU A 112 -15.19 -5.59 6.40
N THR A 113 -16.50 -5.58 6.15
CA THR A 113 -17.52 -5.08 7.09
C THR A 113 -18.16 -6.18 7.94
N SER A 114 -17.74 -7.44 7.78
CA SER A 114 -18.35 -8.59 8.48
C SER A 114 -18.08 -8.62 9.99
N ILE A 115 -17.03 -7.92 10.44
CA ILE A 115 -16.64 -7.85 11.84
C ILE A 115 -15.94 -6.51 12.12
N SER A 116 -16.32 -5.87 13.23
CA SER A 116 -15.60 -4.71 13.75
C SER A 116 -14.37 -5.16 14.55
N THR A 117 -13.22 -4.54 14.31
CA THR A 117 -11.98 -4.80 15.08
C THR A 117 -12.17 -4.48 16.56
N ALA A 118 -12.92 -3.43 16.88
CA ALA A 118 -13.23 -3.03 18.26
C ALA A 118 -14.09 -4.07 18.96
N GLU A 119 -15.16 -4.54 18.32
CA GLU A 119 -16.04 -5.59 18.85
C GLU A 119 -15.29 -6.91 19.02
N ALA A 120 -14.43 -7.26 18.05
CA ALA A 120 -13.58 -8.44 18.11
C ALA A 120 -12.61 -8.36 19.30
N SER A 121 -11.94 -7.22 19.50
CA SER A 121 -11.04 -7.03 20.63
C SER A 121 -11.78 -7.12 21.96
N GLN A 122 -12.96 -6.51 22.08
CA GLN A 122 -13.75 -6.58 23.31
C GLN A 122 -14.18 -8.02 23.61
N CYS A 123 -14.73 -8.71 22.61
CA CYS A 123 -15.16 -10.10 22.75
C CYS A 123 -13.99 -11.01 23.16
N ALA A 124 -12.80 -10.84 22.55
CA ALA A 124 -11.61 -11.59 22.94
C ALA A 124 -11.22 -11.32 24.41
N GLN A 125 -11.23 -10.07 24.87
CA GLN A 125 -10.91 -9.74 26.27
C GLN A 125 -11.88 -10.39 27.26
N GLU A 126 -13.18 -10.41 26.94
CA GLU A 126 -14.20 -11.06 27.75
C GLU A 126 -13.95 -12.58 27.83
N LEU A 127 -13.63 -13.22 26.69
CA LEU A 127 -13.32 -14.66 26.62
C LEU A 127 -12.04 -15.03 27.37
N ILE A 128 -10.98 -14.20 27.28
CA ILE A 128 -9.72 -14.37 28.03
C ILE A 128 -10.00 -14.29 29.54
N THR A 129 -10.76 -13.28 29.97
CA THR A 129 -11.11 -13.11 31.39
C THR A 129 -11.91 -14.30 31.93
N GLN A 130 -12.80 -14.87 31.11
CA GLN A 130 -13.55 -16.08 31.46
C GLN A 130 -12.62 -17.28 31.60
N GLU A 131 -11.66 -17.46 30.69
CA GLU A 131 -10.69 -18.57 30.73
C GLU A 131 -9.74 -18.48 31.95
N ASP A 132 -9.32 -17.26 32.31
CA ASP A 132 -8.48 -17.01 33.49
C ASP A 132 -9.23 -17.26 34.81
N SER A 133 -10.56 -17.18 34.79
CA SER A 133 -11.40 -17.46 35.95
C SER A 133 -11.58 -18.96 36.25
N ILE A 134 -11.15 -19.86 35.34
CA ILE A 134 -11.27 -21.31 35.51
C ILE A 134 -10.18 -21.83 36.46
N PRO A 135 -10.53 -22.44 37.61
CA PRO A 135 -9.56 -22.86 38.62
C PRO A 135 -8.59 -23.95 38.13
N GLU A 136 -7.29 -23.80 38.39
CA GLU A 136 -6.19 -24.69 37.95
C GLU A 136 -6.39 -26.18 38.28
N ILE A 137 -7.18 -26.51 39.31
CA ILE A 137 -7.49 -27.89 39.72
C ILE A 137 -8.27 -28.64 38.61
N GLN A 138 -9.09 -27.95 37.82
CA GLN A 138 -9.75 -28.55 36.65
C GLN A 138 -8.78 -28.76 35.48
N LYS A 139 -7.73 -27.93 35.36
CA LYS A 139 -6.66 -28.05 34.36
C LYS A 139 -5.66 -29.19 34.69
N LEU A 140 -5.52 -29.56 35.97
CA LEU A 140 -4.61 -30.62 36.45
C LEU A 140 -5.22 -32.02 36.56
N SER A 141 -6.56 -32.17 36.54
CA SER A 141 -7.27 -33.46 36.73
C SER A 141 -7.04 -34.49 35.60
N LEU A 142 -6.26 -34.12 34.56
CA LEU A 142 -6.01 -34.95 33.37
C LEU A 142 -4.57 -35.48 33.30
N LYS A 143 -3.72 -35.30 34.31
CA LYS A 143 -2.30 -35.70 34.24
C LYS A 143 -2.07 -37.22 34.09
N ASN A 144 -3.06 -38.07 34.37
CA ASN A 144 -2.96 -39.54 34.26
C ASN A 144 -4.10 -40.19 33.43
N SER A 145 -4.88 -39.42 32.67
CA SER A 145 -5.83 -39.95 31.69
C SER A 145 -5.36 -39.63 30.27
N LEU A 146 -5.73 -40.48 29.32
CA LEU A 146 -5.54 -40.23 27.88
C LEU A 146 -5.91 -38.77 27.58
N LYS A 147 -4.98 -38.01 26.99
CA LYS A 147 -5.17 -36.61 26.62
C LYS A 147 -6.46 -36.48 25.81
N THR A 148 -7.54 -36.10 26.46
CA THR A 148 -8.78 -35.74 25.78
C THR A 148 -8.60 -34.33 25.28
N ASP A 149 -8.86 -34.13 23.99
CA ASP A 149 -8.79 -32.84 23.26
C ASP A 149 -9.94 -31.91 23.67
N HIS A 150 -10.22 -31.83 24.98
CA HIS A 150 -11.31 -31.02 25.53
C HIS A 150 -10.88 -29.56 25.58
N ARG A 151 -11.21 -28.83 24.52
CA ARG A 151 -11.15 -27.36 24.50
C ARG A 151 -12.29 -26.79 25.33
N SER A 152 -12.02 -25.72 26.06
CA SER A 152 -13.05 -24.99 26.80
C SER A 152 -14.00 -24.28 25.81
N PRO A 153 -15.25 -23.95 26.22
CA PRO A 153 -16.14 -23.15 25.37
C PRO A 153 -15.54 -21.79 24.98
N SER A 154 -14.76 -21.17 25.89
CA SER A 154 -14.03 -19.92 25.65
C SER A 154 -12.95 -20.08 24.58
N GLU A 155 -12.17 -21.17 24.62
CA GLU A 155 -11.16 -21.48 23.60
C GLU A 155 -11.80 -21.70 22.22
N ILE A 156 -12.95 -22.39 22.15
CA ILE A 156 -13.65 -22.65 20.89
C ILE A 156 -14.17 -21.35 20.25
N GLU A 157 -14.69 -20.43 21.05
CA GLU A 157 -15.14 -19.13 20.56
C GLU A 157 -13.97 -18.21 20.18
N LEU A 158 -12.85 -18.24 20.91
CA LEU A 158 -11.61 -17.55 20.52
C LEU A 158 -11.08 -18.06 19.17
N ASP A 159 -11.02 -19.38 18.98
CA ASP A 159 -10.66 -20.00 17.70
C ASP A 159 -11.59 -19.56 16.56
N ARG A 160 -12.89 -19.40 16.85
CA ARG A 160 -13.87 -18.95 15.87
C ARG A 160 -13.66 -17.48 15.51
N LEU A 161 -13.45 -16.63 16.50
CA LEU A 161 -13.16 -15.21 16.31
C LEU A 161 -11.88 -15.02 15.48
N GLU A 162 -10.82 -15.77 15.80
CA GLU A 162 -9.59 -15.76 15.03
C GLU A 162 -9.79 -16.16 13.57
N ARG A 163 -10.61 -17.17 13.28
CA ARG A 163 -10.89 -17.58 11.89
C ARG A 163 -11.56 -16.46 11.10
N LYS A 164 -12.50 -15.74 11.72
CA LYS A 164 -13.17 -14.57 11.11
C LYS A 164 -12.15 -13.48 10.80
N LEU A 165 -11.32 -13.12 11.77
CA LEU A 165 -10.26 -12.11 11.59
C LEU A 165 -9.25 -12.53 10.51
N LYS A 166 -8.82 -13.80 10.48
CA LYS A 166 -7.92 -14.33 9.43
C LYS A 166 -8.55 -14.28 8.04
N THR A 167 -9.88 -14.40 7.94
CA THR A 167 -10.59 -14.27 6.67
C THR A 167 -10.61 -12.82 6.19
N VAL A 168 -10.79 -11.86 7.10
CA VAL A 168 -10.65 -10.42 6.79
C VAL A 168 -9.21 -10.09 6.38
N GLN A 169 -8.22 -10.58 7.11
CA GLN A 169 -6.81 -10.40 6.77
C GLN A 169 -6.50 -10.91 5.35
N LEU A 170 -6.98 -12.11 5.00
CA LEU A 170 -6.81 -12.67 3.66
C LEU A 170 -7.52 -11.84 2.58
N ALA A 171 -8.72 -11.35 2.85
CA ALA A 171 -9.43 -10.48 1.92
C ALA A 171 -8.64 -9.19 1.66
N LEU A 172 -8.04 -8.59 2.68
CA LEU A 172 -7.17 -7.41 2.54
C LEU A 172 -5.89 -7.72 1.74
N GLU A 173 -5.30 -8.90 1.92
CA GLU A 173 -4.13 -9.32 1.14
C GLU A 173 -4.43 -9.35 -0.36
N ILE A 174 -5.55 -9.97 -0.74
CA ILE A 174 -5.99 -10.03 -2.14
C ILE A 174 -6.33 -8.62 -2.66
N LEU A 175 -7.05 -7.82 -1.86
CA LEU A 175 -7.41 -6.44 -2.23
C LEU A 175 -6.20 -5.53 -2.41
N THR A 176 -5.12 -5.76 -1.66
CA THR A 176 -3.89 -4.97 -1.81
C THR A 176 -3.35 -5.08 -3.23
N GLY A 177 -3.40 -6.29 -3.80
CA GLY A 177 -3.09 -6.54 -5.21
C GLY A 177 -4.07 -5.82 -6.14
N VAL A 178 -5.38 -5.93 -5.92
CA VAL A 178 -6.41 -5.25 -6.76
C VAL A 178 -6.19 -3.73 -6.79
N CYS A 179 -5.80 -3.15 -5.66
CA CYS A 179 -5.56 -1.71 -5.55
C CYS A 179 -4.23 -1.27 -6.20
N ALA A 180 -3.30 -2.20 -6.47
CA ALA A 180 -2.02 -1.90 -7.10
C ALA A 180 -2.22 -1.68 -8.61
N THR A 181 -2.76 -0.53 -9.00
CA THR A 181 -3.03 -0.19 -10.42
C THR A 181 -1.81 0.39 -11.16
N LEU A 182 -0.61 0.29 -10.57
CA LEU A 182 0.61 0.77 -11.21
C LEU A 182 0.96 -0.12 -12.42
N PRO A 183 1.47 0.44 -13.53
CA PRO A 183 1.93 -0.35 -14.66
C PRO A 183 3.04 -1.29 -14.19
N ASP A 184 2.94 -2.58 -14.54
CA ASP A 184 4.03 -3.51 -14.33
C ASP A 184 5.29 -3.00 -15.07
N PRO A 185 6.48 -3.09 -14.46
CA PRO A 185 7.70 -2.82 -15.20
C PRO A 185 7.77 -3.77 -16.39
N GLU A 186 7.96 -3.22 -17.59
CA GLU A 186 8.14 -4.00 -18.80
C GLU A 186 9.16 -5.12 -18.53
N PRO A 187 8.88 -6.37 -18.93
CA PRO A 187 9.83 -7.44 -18.77
C PRO A 187 11.13 -6.99 -19.45
N PRO A 188 12.30 -7.21 -18.82
CA PRO A 188 13.57 -6.87 -19.44
C PRO A 188 13.59 -7.60 -20.78
N VAL A 189 13.64 -6.82 -21.86
CA VAL A 189 13.96 -7.35 -23.18
C VAL A 189 15.29 -8.06 -22.98
N GLU A 190 15.31 -9.37 -23.20
CA GLU A 190 16.57 -10.09 -23.35
C GLU A 190 17.21 -9.48 -24.60
N GLU A 191 18.02 -8.43 -24.40
CA GLU A 191 18.97 -8.00 -25.40
C GLU A 191 19.85 -9.23 -25.63
N GLU A 192 19.61 -9.95 -26.73
CA GLU A 192 20.56 -10.91 -27.26
C GLU A 192 21.90 -10.17 -27.28
N VAL A 193 22.81 -10.59 -26.40
CA VAL A 193 24.17 -10.10 -26.36
C VAL A 193 24.82 -10.58 -27.65
N GLY A 194 24.61 -9.83 -28.73
CA GLY A 194 25.40 -9.90 -29.93
C GLY A 194 26.82 -9.55 -29.52
N GLU A 195 27.72 -10.52 -29.65
CA GLU A 195 29.15 -10.33 -29.44
C GLU A 195 29.63 -9.17 -30.32
N GLU A 196 29.86 -8.00 -29.71
CA GLU A 196 30.57 -6.90 -30.36
C GLU A 196 32.04 -7.31 -30.52
N ASP A 197 32.39 -7.76 -31.72
CA ASP A 197 33.75 -7.91 -32.22
C ASP A 197 34.34 -6.51 -32.48
N PRO A 198 35.35 -6.06 -31.72
CA PRO A 198 35.79 -4.67 -31.78
C PRO A 198 36.95 -4.51 -32.76
N GLU A 199 36.75 -4.76 -34.06
CA GLU A 199 37.68 -4.27 -35.10
C GLU A 199 36.98 -4.03 -36.44
N ARG A 200 36.75 -2.74 -36.77
CA ARG A 200 36.96 -2.15 -38.11
C ARG A 200 36.65 -0.65 -38.11
N ASP A 201 37.72 0.15 -38.13
CA ASP A 201 37.73 1.49 -38.72
C ASP A 201 37.58 1.37 -40.25
N ASN A 202 36.64 2.12 -40.85
CA ASN A 202 36.88 3.07 -41.94
C ASN A 202 35.57 3.62 -42.53
N ASP A 203 35.49 4.95 -42.52
CA ASP A 203 35.02 5.90 -43.55
C ASP A 203 33.72 5.67 -44.36
N ASP A 204 32.90 6.72 -44.29
CA ASP A 204 32.05 7.36 -45.32
C ASP A 204 31.03 6.54 -46.13
N GLU A 205 29.75 6.91 -46.02
CA GLU A 205 28.98 7.66 -47.04
C GLU A 205 27.45 7.59 -46.75
N ASP A 206 26.76 8.67 -47.14
CA ASP A 206 25.32 8.92 -47.03
C ASP A 206 24.42 7.76 -47.48
N MET A 207 23.29 7.53 -46.78
CA MET A 207 22.04 7.11 -47.42
C MET A 207 20.81 7.31 -46.51
N ASP A 208 20.05 8.34 -46.88
CA ASP A 208 18.59 8.45 -47.00
C ASP A 208 17.61 7.83 -45.99
N GLN A 209 16.65 8.71 -45.67
CA GLN A 209 15.34 8.54 -45.08
C GLN A 209 14.57 7.31 -45.57
N ASP A 210 13.96 6.60 -44.62
CA ASP A 210 12.54 6.22 -44.69
C ASP A 210 12.09 5.84 -43.28
N ASP A 211 11.37 6.76 -42.64
CA ASP A 211 10.66 6.57 -41.37
C ASP A 211 9.24 6.08 -41.71
N PRO A 212 8.88 4.81 -41.47
CA PRO A 212 7.49 4.41 -41.60
C PRO A 212 6.75 4.85 -40.34
N ASP A 213 5.87 5.85 -40.50
CA ASP A 213 4.82 6.23 -39.56
C ASP A 213 4.22 4.98 -38.89
N MET A 214 4.62 4.73 -37.64
CA MET A 214 3.94 3.78 -36.76
C MET A 214 2.68 4.49 -36.26
N GLU A 215 1.56 4.22 -36.93
CA GLU A 215 0.23 4.56 -36.42
C GLU A 215 0.08 3.92 -35.03
N ASP A 216 -0.08 4.77 -34.01
CA ASP A 216 -0.46 4.39 -32.64
C ASP A 216 -1.76 3.57 -32.70
N ASP A 217 -1.65 2.25 -32.55
CA ASP A 217 -2.80 1.36 -32.34
C ASP A 217 -3.28 1.53 -30.89
N GLU A 218 -4.01 2.62 -30.64
CA GLU A 218 -4.55 3.06 -29.35
C GLU A 218 -5.60 2.11 -28.72
N ASN A 219 -5.71 0.85 -29.16
CA ASN A 219 -6.76 -0.06 -28.72
C ASN A 219 -6.24 -1.43 -28.26
N THR A 220 -5.30 -1.42 -27.30
CA THR A 220 -5.03 -2.62 -26.50
C THR A 220 -6.12 -2.76 -25.40
N PRO A 221 -6.75 -3.94 -25.25
CA PRO A 221 -7.84 -4.17 -24.28
C PRO A 221 -7.42 -3.98 -22.80
N ASP A 222 -6.12 -3.85 -22.53
CA ASP A 222 -5.53 -3.72 -21.19
C ASP A 222 -5.81 -2.35 -20.51
N HIS A 223 -6.12 -1.31 -21.30
CA HIS A 223 -6.43 0.02 -20.76
C HIS A 223 -7.87 0.16 -20.23
N ALA A 224 -8.84 -0.58 -20.79
CA ALA A 224 -10.24 -0.51 -20.38
C ALA A 224 -10.49 -1.16 -19.01
N ASP A 225 -9.86 -2.32 -18.74
CA ASP A 225 -9.97 -3.05 -17.46
C ASP A 225 -9.38 -2.26 -16.28
N LYS A 226 -8.23 -1.59 -16.49
CA LYS A 226 -7.60 -0.75 -15.46
C LYS A 226 -8.41 0.52 -15.15
N GLN A 227 -9.23 1.01 -16.08
CA GLN A 227 -10.05 2.21 -15.87
C GLN A 227 -11.32 1.91 -15.05
N ALA A 228 -11.91 0.72 -15.20
CA ALA A 228 -13.13 0.28 -14.52
C ALA A 228 -12.89 -0.09 -13.04
N THR A 229 -11.84 -0.86 -12.75
CA THR A 229 -11.40 -1.20 -11.37
C THR A 229 -11.08 0.05 -10.56
N SER A 230 -10.43 1.02 -11.21
CA SER A 230 -10.07 2.30 -10.61
C SER A 230 -11.31 3.12 -10.17
N ALA A 231 -12.48 2.94 -10.80
CA ALA A 231 -13.72 3.66 -10.45
C ALA A 231 -14.38 3.14 -9.16
N ALA A 232 -14.11 1.89 -8.78
CA ALA A 232 -14.63 1.29 -7.56
C ALA A 232 -13.78 1.62 -6.32
N LEU A 233 -12.49 1.95 -6.47
CA LEU A 233 -11.57 2.19 -5.33
C LEU A 233 -12.09 3.17 -4.24
N PRO A 234 -12.82 4.26 -4.55
CA PRO A 234 -13.36 5.14 -3.51
C PRO A 234 -14.34 4.46 -2.53
N SER A 235 -15.08 3.41 -2.93
CA SER A 235 -16.00 2.69 -2.04
C SER A 235 -15.26 1.98 -0.90
N LEU A 236 -14.00 1.58 -1.14
CA LEU A 236 -13.16 0.86 -0.19
C LEU A 236 -12.63 1.73 0.94
N VAL A 237 -12.58 3.06 0.76
CA VAL A 237 -11.94 3.97 1.72
C VAL A 237 -12.60 3.89 3.10
N ALA A 238 -13.92 3.92 3.17
CA ALA A 238 -14.63 3.91 4.46
C ALA A 238 -14.46 2.59 5.25
N PRO A 239 -14.65 1.39 4.66
CA PRO A 239 -14.34 0.13 5.33
C PRO A 239 -12.87 0.04 5.79
N LEU A 240 -11.93 0.45 4.94
CA LEU A 240 -10.51 0.41 5.27
C LEU A 240 -10.16 1.36 6.43
N LEU A 241 -10.72 2.58 6.45
CA LEU A 241 -10.54 3.52 7.57
C LEU A 241 -11.05 2.97 8.90
N SER A 242 -12.14 2.20 8.88
CA SER A 242 -12.61 1.50 10.09
C SER A 242 -11.63 0.43 10.54
N LEU A 243 -11.01 -0.29 9.60
CA LEU A 243 -10.10 -1.39 9.88
C LEU A 243 -8.73 -0.94 10.37
N ILE A 244 -8.27 0.28 10.10
CA ILE A 244 -6.96 0.78 10.57
C ILE A 244 -6.97 1.25 12.03
N GLN A 245 -8.14 1.41 12.66
CA GLN A 245 -8.24 1.93 14.03
C GLN A 245 -7.73 0.89 15.04
N PRO A 246 -6.61 1.15 15.75
CA PRO A 246 -6.07 0.22 16.73
C PRO A 246 -7.00 0.01 17.92
N THR A 247 -6.89 -1.17 18.51
CA THR A 247 -7.65 -1.61 19.69
C THR A 247 -6.68 -2.03 20.80
N PRO A 248 -7.13 -2.22 22.06
CA PRO A 248 -6.22 -2.58 23.15
C PRO A 248 -5.51 -3.92 22.98
N LEU A 249 -6.05 -4.83 22.14
CA LEU A 249 -5.37 -6.08 21.79
C LEU A 249 -4.55 -6.00 20.51
N SER A 250 -4.57 -4.89 19.76
CA SER A 250 -3.87 -4.79 18.47
C SER A 250 -2.35 -4.83 18.60
N PHE A 251 -1.80 -4.41 19.74
CA PHE A 251 -0.36 -4.37 19.96
C PHE A 251 -0.02 -4.80 21.39
N PRO A 252 1.17 -5.40 21.61
CA PRO A 252 1.68 -5.63 22.94
C PRO A 252 1.80 -4.33 23.76
N PRO A 253 1.69 -4.40 25.10
CA PRO A 253 1.95 -3.26 25.97
C PRO A 253 3.34 -2.68 25.76
N ILE A 254 3.45 -1.35 25.73
CA ILE A 254 4.71 -0.62 25.54
C ILE A 254 5.71 -0.91 26.67
N SER A 255 5.22 -1.22 27.88
CA SER A 255 6.04 -1.57 29.05
C SER A 255 6.79 -2.91 28.95
N GLY A 256 6.81 -3.55 27.77
CA GLY A 256 7.48 -4.84 27.54
C GLY A 256 6.70 -6.05 28.08
N GLY A 257 5.41 -5.88 28.32
CA GLY A 257 4.52 -6.98 28.71
C GLY A 257 4.21 -7.92 27.54
N LEU A 258 3.92 -9.19 27.84
CA LEU A 258 3.40 -10.11 26.84
C LEU A 258 1.98 -9.69 26.42
N SER A 259 1.60 -9.97 25.17
CA SER A 259 0.21 -9.83 24.75
C SER A 259 -0.68 -10.76 25.61
N PRO A 260 -1.86 -10.28 26.06
CA PRO A 260 -2.85 -11.11 26.75
C PRO A 260 -3.29 -12.33 25.93
N HIS A 261 -3.33 -12.19 24.60
CA HIS A 261 -3.65 -13.29 23.69
C HIS A 261 -2.91 -13.13 22.36
N PRO A 262 -1.69 -13.72 22.24
CA PRO A 262 -0.82 -13.51 21.09
C PRO A 262 -1.45 -13.79 19.72
N PRO A 263 -2.27 -14.84 19.52
CA PRO A 263 -2.91 -15.08 18.23
C PRO A 263 -3.85 -13.95 17.78
N THR A 264 -4.68 -13.44 18.69
CA THR A 264 -5.61 -12.32 18.39
C THR A 264 -4.83 -11.03 18.15
N THR A 265 -3.80 -10.76 18.95
CA THR A 265 -2.94 -9.59 18.72
C THR A 265 -2.26 -9.63 17.38
N SER A 266 -1.70 -10.79 17.00
CA SER A 266 -1.01 -10.95 15.72
C SER A 266 -1.93 -10.76 14.51
N VAL A 267 -3.17 -11.25 14.56
CA VAL A 267 -4.11 -11.08 13.44
C VAL A 267 -4.66 -9.65 13.36
N LEU A 268 -4.93 -9.01 14.50
CA LEU A 268 -5.40 -7.61 14.53
C LEU A 268 -4.33 -6.66 14.01
N SER A 269 -3.07 -6.80 14.45
CA SER A 269 -1.98 -5.97 13.93
C SER A 269 -1.81 -6.14 12.42
N ALA A 270 -1.89 -7.38 11.92
CA ALA A 270 -1.82 -7.66 10.50
C ALA A 270 -2.99 -7.02 9.72
N ILE A 271 -4.23 -7.07 10.24
CA ILE A 271 -5.38 -6.40 9.62
C ILE A 271 -5.14 -4.90 9.47
N HIS A 272 -4.65 -4.22 10.52
CA HIS A 272 -4.38 -2.78 10.45
C HIS A 272 -3.33 -2.44 9.39
N ILE A 273 -2.24 -3.21 9.33
CA ILE A 273 -1.16 -3.02 8.37
C ILE A 273 -1.67 -3.27 6.94
N ARG A 274 -2.35 -4.39 6.68
CA ARG A 274 -2.90 -4.70 5.35
C ARG A 274 -3.95 -3.69 4.88
N ALA A 275 -4.77 -3.18 5.80
CA ALA A 275 -5.73 -2.13 5.48
C ALA A 275 -5.03 -0.81 5.09
N LEU A 276 -3.92 -0.46 5.74
CA LEU A 276 -3.07 0.68 5.33
C LEU A 276 -2.39 0.42 3.97
N GLU A 277 -1.95 -0.80 3.68
CA GLU A 277 -1.35 -1.13 2.37
C GLU A 277 -2.38 -0.97 1.25
N CYS A 278 -3.62 -1.43 1.46
CA CYS A 278 -4.74 -1.19 0.56
C CYS A 278 -4.96 0.32 0.35
N LEU A 279 -5.07 1.09 1.45
CA LEU A 279 -5.25 2.56 1.36
C LEU A 279 -4.10 3.24 0.61
N ASN A 280 -2.86 2.81 0.84
CA ASN A 280 -1.69 3.34 0.16
C ASN A 280 -1.84 3.16 -1.36
N ASN A 281 -2.19 1.96 -1.80
CA ASN A 281 -2.37 1.65 -3.21
C ASN A 281 -3.58 2.39 -3.80
N VAL A 282 -4.69 2.53 -3.06
CA VAL A 282 -5.84 3.36 -3.46
C VAL A 282 -5.41 4.80 -3.70
N PHE A 283 -4.72 5.45 -2.75
CA PHE A 283 -4.35 6.85 -2.89
C PHE A 283 -3.25 7.09 -3.93
N LEU A 284 -2.29 6.17 -4.10
CA LEU A 284 -1.33 6.23 -5.20
C LEU A 284 -2.04 6.16 -6.56
N SER A 285 -3.05 5.28 -6.68
CA SER A 285 -3.87 5.16 -7.89
C SER A 285 -4.69 6.43 -8.16
N LEU A 286 -5.25 7.07 -7.12
CA LEU A 286 -5.99 8.33 -7.22
C LEU A 286 -5.07 9.53 -7.51
N ALA A 287 -3.82 9.49 -7.05
CA ALA A 287 -2.81 10.52 -7.29
C ALA A 287 -2.25 10.51 -8.72
N SER A 288 -2.48 9.45 -9.50
CA SER A 288 -1.91 9.31 -10.85
C SER A 288 -2.27 10.49 -11.78
N PRO A 289 -1.29 11.01 -12.57
CA PRO A 289 -1.51 12.15 -13.48
C PRO A 289 -2.66 11.94 -14.47
N ALA A 290 -2.87 10.70 -14.92
CA ALA A 290 -3.94 10.31 -15.84
C ALA A 290 -5.36 10.64 -15.30
N ARG A 291 -5.53 10.68 -13.96
CA ARG A 291 -6.78 11.10 -13.31
C ARG A 291 -6.79 12.56 -12.88
N SER A 292 -5.61 13.12 -12.61
CA SER A 292 -5.47 14.49 -12.12
C SER A 292 -5.95 15.54 -13.13
N GLN A 293 -5.83 15.29 -14.45
CA GLN A 293 -6.28 16.23 -15.48
C GLN A 293 -7.82 16.41 -15.55
N ASN A 294 -8.61 15.39 -15.17
CA ASN A 294 -10.07 15.42 -15.28
C ASN A 294 -10.79 15.84 -13.97
N GLN A 295 -10.08 15.96 -12.84
CA GLN A 295 -10.69 16.08 -11.50
C GLN A 295 -10.37 17.38 -10.74
N ASN A 296 -9.64 18.34 -11.33
CA ASN A 296 -9.27 19.58 -10.63
C ASN A 296 -10.46 20.38 -10.07
N VAL A 297 -11.64 20.28 -10.69
CA VAL A 297 -12.87 20.94 -10.21
C VAL A 297 -13.52 20.17 -9.05
N ASP A 298 -13.35 18.85 -8.98
CA ASP A 298 -13.97 17.97 -7.97
C ASP A 298 -13.15 17.92 -6.66
N ARG A 299 -11.83 18.11 -6.73
CA ARG A 299 -10.94 18.10 -5.55
C ARG A 299 -11.28 19.17 -4.51
N GLY A 300 -11.65 20.36 -4.96
CA GLY A 300 -12.07 21.45 -4.07
C GLY A 300 -13.42 21.16 -3.39
N LEU A 301 -14.35 20.50 -4.11
CA LEU A 301 -15.66 20.09 -3.58
C LEU A 301 -15.54 18.93 -2.58
N GLN A 302 -14.51 18.10 -2.71
CA GLN A 302 -14.21 16.97 -1.82
C GLN A 302 -13.18 17.30 -0.74
N LYS A 303 -12.84 18.58 -0.52
CA LYS A 303 -11.86 19.00 0.50
C LYS A 303 -12.22 18.45 1.89
N ASP A 304 -13.49 18.55 2.28
CA ASP A 304 -13.96 18.06 3.59
C ASP A 304 -13.78 16.55 3.75
N SER A 305 -13.89 15.78 2.65
CA SER A 305 -13.61 14.35 2.65
C SER A 305 -12.12 14.08 2.85
N GLY A 306 -11.24 14.81 2.14
CA GLY A 306 -9.79 14.69 2.30
C GLY A 306 -9.32 14.99 3.72
N VAL A 307 -9.85 16.06 4.34
CA VAL A 307 -9.54 16.43 5.73
C VAL A 307 -9.98 15.34 6.72
N LYS A 308 -11.19 14.80 6.57
CA LYS A 308 -11.68 13.71 7.43
C LYS A 308 -10.82 12.45 7.32
N ILE A 309 -10.45 12.06 6.11
CA ILE A 309 -9.59 10.89 5.87
C ILE A 309 -8.22 11.12 6.53
N TRP A 310 -7.63 12.30 6.32
CA TRP A 310 -6.36 12.70 6.94
C TRP A 310 -6.43 12.60 8.48
N GLU A 311 -7.48 13.14 9.08
CA GLU A 311 -7.71 13.10 10.53
C GLU A 311 -7.88 11.68 11.07
N GLU A 312 -8.62 10.80 10.39
CA GLU A 312 -8.81 9.41 10.84
C GLU A 312 -7.51 8.59 10.77
N VAL A 313 -6.64 8.84 9.79
CA VAL A 313 -5.29 8.22 9.73
C VAL A 313 -4.42 8.73 10.88
N TRP A 314 -4.41 10.04 11.14
CA TRP A 314 -3.65 10.61 12.27
C TRP A 314 -4.17 10.16 13.63
N LYS A 315 -5.48 9.98 13.77
CA LYS A 315 -6.10 9.42 14.98
C LYS A 315 -5.65 7.97 15.21
N ALA A 316 -5.61 7.15 14.16
CA ALA A 316 -5.06 5.80 14.24
C ALA A 316 -3.59 5.82 14.70
N LEU A 317 -2.76 6.67 14.09
CA LEU A 317 -1.35 6.83 14.46
C LEU A 317 -1.15 7.36 15.87
N GLY A 318 -2.00 8.29 16.31
CA GLY A 318 -2.02 8.77 17.69
C GLY A 318 -2.28 7.66 18.71
N ALA A 319 -3.15 6.69 18.38
CA ALA A 319 -3.40 5.52 19.21
C ALA A 319 -2.24 4.50 19.20
N VAL A 320 -1.46 4.43 18.10
CA VAL A 320 -0.22 3.63 18.05
C VAL A 320 0.87 4.27 18.92
N GLY A 321 0.95 5.60 18.95
CA GLY A 321 2.04 6.34 19.57
C GLY A 321 3.34 6.26 18.79
N THR A 322 4.32 7.09 19.16
CA THR A 322 5.63 7.18 18.49
C THR A 322 6.69 6.24 19.09
N GLU A 323 6.36 5.57 20.20
CA GLU A 323 7.24 4.62 20.88
C GLU A 323 7.21 3.27 20.15
N VAL A 324 7.94 3.19 19.03
CA VAL A 324 8.00 2.02 18.14
C VAL A 324 9.32 1.24 18.25
N GLU A 325 10.24 1.72 19.08
CA GLU A 325 11.54 1.10 19.31
C GLU A 325 11.47 0.13 20.50
N GLY A 326 11.75 -1.15 20.24
CA GLY A 326 11.84 -2.16 21.28
C GLY A 326 11.43 -3.55 20.80
N PRO A 327 11.83 -4.61 21.51
CA PRO A 327 11.36 -5.97 21.23
C PRO A 327 9.83 -6.06 21.37
N GLY A 328 9.15 -6.66 20.40
CA GLY A 328 7.70 -6.81 20.41
C GLY A 328 6.91 -5.60 19.89
N GLN A 329 7.58 -4.53 19.48
CA GLN A 329 6.94 -3.34 18.86
C GLN A 329 7.07 -3.32 17.34
N GLU A 330 7.46 -4.44 16.73
CA GLU A 330 7.70 -4.55 15.28
C GLU A 330 6.45 -4.16 14.50
N SER A 331 5.28 -4.67 14.87
CA SER A 331 4.03 -4.33 14.17
C SER A 331 3.64 -2.86 14.31
N ARG A 332 4.03 -2.15 15.39
CA ARG A 332 3.80 -0.71 15.49
C ARG A 332 4.68 0.05 14.51
N ARG A 333 5.95 -0.34 14.42
CA ARG A 333 6.90 0.22 13.45
C ARG A 333 6.42 -0.02 12.01
N ASP A 334 5.99 -1.24 11.70
CA ASP A 334 5.49 -1.60 10.37
C ASP A 334 4.23 -0.77 10.02
N MET A 335 3.32 -0.58 10.99
CA MET A 335 2.14 0.27 10.82
C MET A 335 2.53 1.72 10.48
N TRP A 336 3.49 2.32 11.20
CA TRP A 336 4.00 3.65 10.87
C TRP A 336 4.63 3.72 9.47
N GLN A 337 5.42 2.70 9.09
CA GLN A 337 6.10 2.68 7.79
C GLN A 337 5.13 2.68 6.61
N VAL A 338 4.04 1.93 6.72
CA VAL A 338 2.99 1.91 5.69
C VAL A 338 2.14 3.19 5.76
N ALA A 339 1.76 3.63 6.96
CA ALA A 339 0.89 4.80 7.14
C ALA A 339 1.51 6.10 6.59
N VAL A 340 2.82 6.28 6.67
CA VAL A 340 3.47 7.46 6.05
C VAL A 340 3.34 7.43 4.52
N GLY A 341 3.31 6.25 3.90
CA GLY A 341 2.95 6.13 2.48
C GLY A 341 1.52 6.58 2.20
N VAL A 342 0.57 6.16 3.04
CA VAL A 342 -0.84 6.60 2.97
C VAL A 342 -0.95 8.12 3.11
N LEU A 343 -0.29 8.70 4.11
CA LEU A 343 -0.25 10.15 4.34
C LEU A 343 0.29 10.88 3.12
N TRP A 344 1.37 10.39 2.52
CA TRP A 344 1.91 11.00 1.30
C TRP A 344 0.91 10.92 0.14
N GLY A 345 0.29 9.75 -0.08
CA GLY A 345 -0.73 9.57 -1.12
C GLY A 345 -1.92 10.52 -0.94
N ILE A 346 -2.46 10.64 0.27
CA ILE A 346 -3.53 11.61 0.60
C ILE A 346 -3.03 13.04 0.32
N ALA A 347 -1.82 13.38 0.77
CA ALA A 347 -1.29 14.72 0.59
C ALA A 347 -1.06 15.09 -0.88
N VAL A 348 -0.75 14.12 -1.76
CA VAL A 348 -0.64 14.34 -3.21
C VAL A 348 -2.03 14.57 -3.83
N VAL A 349 -3.04 13.79 -3.45
CA VAL A 349 -4.42 13.95 -3.97
C VAL A 349 -4.99 15.34 -3.61
N TRP A 350 -4.77 15.80 -2.38
CA TRP A 350 -5.25 17.09 -1.87
C TRP A 350 -4.13 18.12 -1.65
N LYS A 351 -3.13 18.12 -2.53
CA LYS A 351 -1.95 19.00 -2.46
C LYS A 351 -2.36 20.47 -2.30
N GLY A 352 -1.79 21.15 -1.29
CA GLY A 352 -2.11 22.54 -0.96
C GLY A 352 -3.48 22.80 -0.32
N LEU A 353 -4.36 21.79 -0.19
CA LEU A 353 -5.68 21.95 0.44
C LEU A 353 -5.70 21.56 1.92
N LEU A 354 -4.81 20.66 2.33
CA LEU A 354 -4.67 20.21 3.72
C LEU A 354 -3.98 21.29 4.57
N ILE A 355 -4.54 21.58 5.74
CA ILE A 355 -3.98 22.57 6.66
C ILE A 355 -2.88 21.89 7.49
N PRO A 356 -1.61 22.34 7.40
CA PRO A 356 -0.53 21.77 8.20
C PRO A 356 -0.72 22.05 9.69
N GLN A 357 -0.80 20.99 10.50
CA GLN A 357 -0.79 21.09 11.95
C GLN A 357 0.64 21.02 12.48
N GLU A 358 1.00 21.90 13.42
CA GLU A 358 2.38 22.02 13.94
C GLU A 358 2.91 20.70 14.53
N GLU A 359 2.06 19.98 15.27
CA GLU A 359 2.42 18.69 15.88
C GLU A 359 2.69 17.62 14.83
N GLN A 360 1.82 17.50 13.82
CA GLN A 360 1.97 16.53 12.72
C GLN A 360 3.24 16.79 11.91
N VAL A 361 3.53 18.07 11.62
CA VAL A 361 4.76 18.49 10.93
C VAL A 361 5.99 18.08 11.74
N LYS A 362 6.01 18.35 13.06
CA LYS A 362 7.12 17.96 13.94
C LYS A 362 7.32 16.44 13.98
N ILE A 363 6.24 15.67 14.07
CA ILE A 363 6.32 14.20 14.07
C ILE A 363 6.92 13.68 12.77
N LEU A 364 6.48 14.18 11.61
CA LEU A 364 7.04 13.80 10.30
C LEU A 364 8.52 14.14 10.16
N MET A 365 8.95 15.31 10.65
CA MET A 365 10.35 15.71 10.66
C MET A 365 11.20 14.79 11.55
N GLN A 366 10.74 14.52 12.77
CA GLN A 366 11.42 13.62 13.72
C GLN A 366 11.53 12.20 13.16
N LEU A 367 10.46 11.70 12.54
CA LEU A 367 10.42 10.38 11.93
C LEU A 367 11.36 10.28 10.73
N CYS A 368 11.45 11.32 9.91
CA CYS A 368 12.43 11.40 8.84
C CYS A 368 13.88 11.41 9.38
N GLU A 369 14.14 12.10 10.49
CA GLU A 369 15.47 12.13 11.11
C GLU A 369 15.87 10.76 11.70
N SER A 370 14.96 10.12 12.45
CA SER A 370 15.23 8.86 13.14
C SER A 370 15.17 7.61 12.25
N ALA A 371 14.45 7.65 11.14
CA ALA A 371 14.30 6.49 10.26
C ALA A 371 15.65 6.02 9.70
N ALA A 372 15.90 4.70 9.78
CA ALA A 372 17.02 4.07 9.08
C ALA A 372 16.69 3.80 7.60
N ASP A 373 15.42 3.52 7.30
CA ASP A 373 14.93 3.26 5.95
C ASP A 373 14.90 4.54 5.11
N VAL A 374 15.57 4.51 3.97
CA VAL A 374 15.65 5.62 3.03
C VAL A 374 14.27 5.95 2.45
N ASN A 375 13.46 4.94 2.14
CA ASN A 375 12.14 5.11 1.55
C ASN A 375 11.21 5.86 2.52
N MET A 376 11.27 5.51 3.81
CA MET A 376 10.55 6.23 4.86
C MET A 376 10.87 7.72 4.88
N LYS A 377 12.16 8.10 4.77
CA LYS A 377 12.59 9.50 4.71
C LYS A 377 11.99 10.21 3.49
N VAL A 378 12.05 9.58 2.32
CA VAL A 378 11.48 10.13 1.07
C VAL A 378 9.99 10.41 1.23
N LYS A 379 9.22 9.45 1.76
CA LYS A 379 7.77 9.60 1.98
C LYS A 379 7.43 10.71 2.98
N CYS A 380 8.21 10.84 4.07
CA CYS A 380 8.06 11.95 5.01
C CYS A 380 8.27 13.30 4.31
N ILE A 381 9.36 13.44 3.53
CA ILE A 381 9.68 14.67 2.80
C ILE A 381 8.59 14.99 1.78
N GLY A 382 8.13 14.01 1.00
CA GLY A 382 7.04 14.20 0.04
C GLY A 382 5.71 14.57 0.69
N THR A 383 5.41 14.05 1.86
CA THR A 383 4.23 14.46 2.65
C THR A 383 4.37 15.93 3.09
N LEU A 384 5.52 16.29 3.65
CA LEU A 384 5.82 17.65 4.10
C LEU A 384 5.79 18.67 2.94
N GLU A 385 6.27 18.27 1.75
CA GLU A 385 6.21 19.09 0.53
C GLU A 385 4.78 19.50 0.23
N CYS A 386 3.87 18.52 0.19
CA CYS A 386 2.46 18.77 -0.13
C CYS A 386 1.78 19.69 0.89
N LEU A 387 2.14 19.56 2.17
CA LEU A 387 1.66 20.42 3.26
C LEU A 387 2.24 21.84 3.17
N ALA A 388 3.49 21.99 2.76
CA ALA A 388 4.14 23.29 2.62
C ALA A 388 3.50 24.18 1.54
N GLN A 389 2.73 23.59 0.63
CA GLN A 389 2.05 24.31 -0.46
C GLN A 389 0.68 24.89 -0.06
N HIS A 390 0.26 24.76 1.21
CA HIS A 390 -0.98 25.38 1.66
C HIS A 390 -0.88 26.92 1.66
N PRO A 391 -1.69 27.65 0.84
CA PRO A 391 -1.48 29.09 0.61
C PRO A 391 -1.56 29.96 1.86
N GLU A 392 -2.38 29.58 2.84
CA GLU A 392 -2.62 30.38 4.05
C GLU A 392 -1.62 30.10 5.19
N SER A 393 -0.84 29.01 5.10
CA SER A 393 0.06 28.57 6.18
C SER A 393 1.50 28.99 5.94
N ILE A 394 1.74 30.30 5.91
CA ILE A 394 3.07 30.89 5.67
C ILE A 394 4.10 30.42 6.71
N ASP A 395 3.74 30.37 8.00
CA ASP A 395 4.66 29.94 9.05
C ASP A 395 5.02 28.45 8.94
N ALA A 396 4.06 27.58 8.61
CA ALA A 396 4.32 26.16 8.41
C ALA A 396 5.22 25.93 7.18
N ASN A 397 4.94 26.62 6.08
CA ASN A 397 5.80 26.62 4.89
C ASN A 397 7.25 27.01 5.25
N ARG A 398 7.45 28.04 6.08
CA ARG A 398 8.79 28.47 6.54
C ARG A 398 9.49 27.36 7.33
N VAL A 399 8.80 26.74 8.30
CA VAL A 399 9.36 25.68 9.14
C VAL A 399 9.78 24.48 8.29
N ILE A 400 8.90 24.03 7.38
CA ILE A 400 9.15 22.88 6.50
C ILE A 400 10.28 23.18 5.52
N SER A 401 10.28 24.35 4.89
CA SER A 401 11.31 24.72 3.91
C SER A 401 12.68 24.88 4.54
N ASN A 402 12.75 25.48 5.74
CA ASN A 402 13.99 25.53 6.50
C ASN A 402 14.53 24.14 6.85
N TYR A 403 13.65 23.17 7.10
CA TYR A 403 14.04 21.79 7.30
C TYR A 403 14.55 21.13 6.02
N PHE A 404 13.90 21.32 4.87
CA PHE A 404 14.46 20.85 3.60
C PHE A 404 15.84 21.42 3.32
N LEU A 405 16.07 22.69 3.67
CA LEU A 405 17.39 23.33 3.57
C LEU A 405 18.44 22.71 4.52
N THR A 406 18.06 21.99 5.58
CA THR A 406 19.02 21.25 6.40
C THR A 406 19.45 19.93 5.78
N LEU A 407 18.63 19.38 4.87
CA LEU A 407 18.89 18.12 4.18
C LEU A 407 19.78 18.30 2.94
N ILE A 408 19.84 19.49 2.36
CA ILE A 408 20.70 19.79 1.21
C ILE A 408 22.12 20.19 1.63
N PRO A 409 23.15 19.90 0.80
CA PRO A 409 24.52 20.23 1.12
C PRO A 409 24.76 21.73 1.04
N SER A 410 25.58 22.27 1.94
CA SER A 410 26.03 23.66 1.94
C SER A 410 27.56 23.73 2.16
N PRO A 411 28.25 24.78 1.68
CA PRO A 411 29.70 24.93 1.89
C PRO A 411 30.12 24.85 3.37
N THR A 412 29.25 25.28 4.29
CA THR A 412 29.49 25.26 5.74
C THR A 412 28.95 24.00 6.42
N ARG A 413 28.21 23.15 5.69
CA ARG A 413 27.51 21.98 6.24
C ARG A 413 27.43 20.87 5.18
N PRO A 414 28.36 19.90 5.22
CA PRO A 414 28.22 18.66 4.46
C PRO A 414 26.94 17.96 4.94
N THR A 415 26.08 17.53 4.02
CA THR A 415 24.86 16.80 4.37
C THR A 415 25.18 15.37 4.80
N ALA A 416 24.48 14.89 5.84
CA ALA A 416 24.50 13.49 6.25
C ALA A 416 23.35 12.69 5.59
N ALA A 417 22.47 13.34 4.83
CA ALA A 417 21.35 12.69 4.19
C ALA A 417 21.84 11.77 3.05
N PRO A 418 21.24 10.58 2.89
CA PRO A 418 21.44 9.76 1.69
C PRO A 418 21.06 10.53 0.42
N ALA A 419 21.53 10.06 -0.74
CA ALA A 419 21.31 10.76 -2.01
C ALA A 419 19.81 10.94 -2.32
N GLU A 420 18.98 9.92 -2.13
CA GLU A 420 17.56 9.97 -2.50
C GLU A 420 16.72 10.96 -1.66
N PRO A 421 16.77 10.98 -0.32
CA PRO A 421 16.05 11.99 0.47
C PRO A 421 16.53 13.41 0.20
N LEU A 422 17.83 13.60 -0.08
CA LEU A 422 18.38 14.89 -0.51
C LEU A 422 17.76 15.34 -1.83
N LEU A 423 17.68 14.45 -2.82
CA LEU A 423 17.08 14.75 -4.13
C LEU A 423 15.58 15.04 -3.98
N GLN A 424 14.87 14.31 -3.13
CA GLN A 424 13.46 14.60 -2.82
C GLN A 424 13.29 15.98 -2.17
N ALA A 425 14.12 16.34 -1.20
CA ALA A 425 14.05 17.65 -0.54
C ALA A 425 14.33 18.81 -1.51
N LEU A 426 15.23 18.59 -2.47
CA LEU A 426 15.55 19.56 -3.50
C LEU A 426 14.40 19.74 -4.50
N SER A 427 13.82 18.62 -4.98
CA SER A 427 12.61 18.65 -5.82
C SER A 427 11.48 19.38 -5.10
N ALA A 428 11.25 19.05 -3.83
CA ALA A 428 10.23 19.67 -3.00
C ALA A 428 10.39 21.20 -2.88
N LEU A 429 11.63 21.70 -2.69
CA LEU A 429 11.89 23.15 -2.67
C LEU A 429 11.60 23.82 -4.01
N ILE A 430 11.92 23.16 -5.13
CA ILE A 430 11.60 23.67 -6.47
C ILE A 430 10.08 23.70 -6.68
N ASP A 431 9.39 22.60 -6.35
CA ASP A 431 7.94 22.45 -6.53
C ASP A 431 7.12 23.39 -5.64
N VAL A 432 7.59 23.67 -4.42
CA VAL A 432 6.94 24.63 -3.51
C VAL A 432 7.09 26.06 -4.02
N TYR A 433 8.26 26.45 -4.54
CA TYR A 433 8.56 27.84 -4.90
C TYR A 433 8.62 28.10 -6.41
N SER A 434 8.01 27.23 -7.21
CA SER A 434 7.94 27.36 -8.66
C SER A 434 7.13 28.58 -9.12
N ASP A 435 6.16 29.01 -8.32
CA ASP A 435 5.31 30.18 -8.57
C ASP A 435 5.63 31.29 -7.57
N GLU A 436 6.07 32.45 -8.04
CA GLU A 436 6.40 33.62 -7.20
C GLU A 436 5.19 34.42 -6.70
N SER A 437 4.00 34.14 -7.23
CA SER A 437 2.75 34.84 -6.89
C SER A 437 2.09 34.30 -5.62
N VAL A 438 2.50 33.12 -5.16
CA VAL A 438 1.93 32.47 -3.98
C VAL A 438 2.30 33.22 -2.69
N PRO A 439 1.40 33.29 -1.68
CA PRO A 439 1.63 34.11 -0.48
C PRO A 439 2.88 33.72 0.32
N TYR A 440 3.21 32.43 0.35
CA TYR A 440 4.35 31.92 1.11
C TYR A 440 5.70 32.11 0.40
N ASP A 441 5.74 32.62 -0.84
CA ASP A 441 7.00 32.97 -1.53
C ASP A 441 7.80 34.05 -0.78
N ILE A 442 7.15 34.81 0.11
CA ILE A 442 7.81 35.73 1.04
C ILE A 442 8.91 35.04 1.87
N ASN A 443 8.71 33.76 2.24
CA ASN A 443 9.70 32.99 2.97
C ASN A 443 10.95 32.72 2.13
N PHE A 444 10.78 32.45 0.83
CA PHE A 444 11.90 32.24 -0.09
C PHE A 444 12.76 33.50 -0.22
N ARG A 445 12.12 34.66 -0.35
CA ARG A 445 12.80 35.95 -0.49
C ARG A 445 13.48 36.38 0.80
N GLN A 446 12.76 36.33 1.92
CA GLN A 446 13.29 36.78 3.22
C GLN A 446 14.29 35.80 3.83
N GLY A 447 14.18 34.51 3.52
CA GLY A 447 15.06 33.46 4.00
C GLY A 447 16.36 33.29 3.20
N ASP A 448 16.56 34.08 2.14
CA ASP A 448 17.71 33.98 1.22
C ASP A 448 17.90 32.57 0.64
N TYR A 449 16.78 31.90 0.32
CA TYR A 449 16.80 30.51 -0.15
C TYR A 449 17.48 30.38 -1.51
N LEU A 450 17.42 31.42 -2.35
CA LEU A 450 18.13 31.46 -3.63
C LEU A 450 19.64 31.33 -3.46
N ALA A 451 20.23 32.03 -2.49
CA ALA A 451 21.66 31.92 -2.22
C ALA A 451 22.01 30.54 -1.65
N ALA A 452 21.17 29.99 -0.77
CA ALA A 452 21.36 28.65 -0.22
C ALA A 452 21.33 27.57 -1.32
N LEU A 453 20.37 27.63 -2.25
CA LEU A 453 20.27 26.74 -3.40
C LEU A 453 21.43 26.91 -4.37
N ALA A 454 21.84 28.15 -4.67
CA ALA A 454 23.01 28.39 -5.51
C ALA A 454 24.29 27.83 -4.91
N ALA A 455 24.45 27.89 -3.59
CA ALA A 455 25.59 27.33 -2.88
C ALA A 455 25.59 25.79 -2.82
N SER A 456 24.43 25.14 -2.99
CA SER A 456 24.30 23.68 -2.91
C SER A 456 24.64 22.96 -4.22
N VAL A 457 24.62 23.65 -5.37
CA VAL A 457 24.79 23.08 -6.73
C VAL A 457 25.98 22.12 -6.84
N GLU A 458 27.17 22.52 -6.39
CA GLU A 458 28.35 21.65 -6.47
C GLU A 458 28.26 20.44 -5.52
N GLY A 459 27.60 20.59 -4.37
CA GLY A 459 27.33 19.49 -3.44
C GLY A 459 26.36 18.48 -4.05
N VAL A 460 25.29 18.96 -4.67
CA VAL A 460 24.30 18.13 -5.39
C VAL A 460 24.97 17.41 -6.56
N ARG A 461 25.80 18.11 -7.36
CA ARG A 461 26.56 17.50 -8.45
C ARG A 461 27.44 16.34 -7.98
N LYS A 462 28.10 16.49 -6.82
CA LYS A 462 28.91 15.42 -6.21
C LYS A 462 28.04 14.26 -5.71
N ALA A 463 26.93 14.54 -5.05
CA ALA A 463 26.00 13.52 -4.57
C ALA A 463 25.47 12.67 -5.73
N VAL A 464 24.98 13.32 -6.80
CA VAL A 464 24.50 12.64 -8.01
C VAL A 464 25.60 11.80 -8.64
N ARG A 465 26.82 12.34 -8.75
CA ARG A 465 27.98 11.62 -9.27
C ARG A 465 28.33 10.36 -8.48
N GLY A 466 28.10 10.37 -7.18
CA GLY A 466 28.37 9.25 -6.27
C GLY A 466 27.35 8.11 -6.34
N ILE A 467 26.19 8.31 -6.98
CA ILE A 467 25.20 7.25 -7.19
C ILE A 467 25.77 6.25 -8.21
N ASP A 468 25.73 4.97 -7.85
CA ASP A 468 26.22 3.89 -8.71
C ASP A 468 25.25 3.68 -9.89
N ARG A 469 25.67 4.09 -11.09
CA ARG A 469 24.87 3.98 -12.31
C ARG A 469 24.48 2.53 -12.66
N LYS A 470 25.27 1.53 -12.25
CA LYS A 470 24.99 0.12 -12.56
C LYS A 470 23.96 -0.46 -11.61
N ARG A 471 24.01 -0.09 -10.33
CA ARG A 471 23.11 -0.59 -9.29
C ARG A 471 21.82 0.21 -9.18
N GLU A 472 21.90 1.52 -9.37
CA GLU A 472 20.84 2.48 -9.09
C GLU A 472 20.62 3.40 -10.31
N ARG A 473 20.45 2.80 -11.49
CA ARG A 473 20.29 3.50 -12.78
C ARG A 473 19.17 4.55 -12.74
N GLU A 474 18.03 4.20 -12.17
CA GLU A 474 16.86 5.08 -12.10
C GLU A 474 17.10 6.28 -11.17
N LEU A 475 17.61 6.01 -9.97
CA LEU A 475 17.98 7.07 -9.02
C LEU A 475 19.05 8.00 -9.62
N ARG A 476 19.99 7.45 -10.39
CA ARG A 476 20.99 8.25 -11.10
C ARG A 476 20.36 9.17 -12.15
N ARG A 477 19.46 8.63 -12.98
CA ARG A 477 18.71 9.40 -14.00
C ARG A 477 17.94 10.54 -13.35
N ARG A 478 17.12 10.23 -12.33
CA ARG A 478 16.36 11.20 -11.56
C ARG A 478 17.27 12.26 -10.90
N GLY A 479 18.42 11.86 -10.39
CA GLY A 479 19.39 12.77 -9.80
C GLY A 479 19.97 13.78 -10.81
N GLU A 480 20.21 13.35 -12.05
CA GLU A 480 20.66 14.24 -13.13
C GLU A 480 19.57 15.24 -13.53
N GLU A 481 18.32 14.78 -13.63
CA GLU A 481 17.15 15.63 -13.88
C GLU A 481 16.95 16.70 -12.79
N VAL A 482 16.93 16.29 -11.51
CA VAL A 482 16.75 17.22 -10.38
C VAL A 482 17.89 18.25 -10.32
N ARG A 483 19.13 17.85 -10.65
CA ARG A 483 20.27 18.76 -10.75
C ARG A 483 20.04 19.81 -11.84
N ASP A 484 19.59 19.39 -13.01
CA ASP A 484 19.38 20.30 -14.14
C ASP A 484 18.21 21.25 -13.86
N ASN A 485 17.13 20.74 -13.25
CA ASN A 485 16.02 21.54 -12.76
C ASN A 485 16.45 22.55 -11.71
N LEU A 486 17.37 22.20 -10.80
CA LEU A 486 17.92 23.15 -9.82
C LEU A 486 18.63 24.33 -10.51
N VAL A 487 19.49 24.06 -11.49
CA VAL A 487 20.21 25.11 -12.22
C VAL A 487 19.23 26.02 -12.96
N ALA A 488 18.29 25.43 -13.70
CA ALA A 488 17.26 26.16 -14.42
C ALA A 488 16.39 26.99 -13.47
N PHE A 489 16.00 26.45 -12.32
CA PHE A 489 15.22 27.15 -11.30
C PHE A 489 15.97 28.36 -10.72
N ILE A 490 17.27 28.22 -10.44
CA ILE A 490 18.10 29.35 -9.97
C ILE A 490 18.16 30.45 -11.03
N GLU A 491 18.36 30.09 -12.29
CA GLU A 491 18.38 31.06 -13.41
C GLU A 491 17.04 31.77 -13.55
N TYR A 492 15.94 31.01 -13.52
CA TYR A 492 14.58 31.53 -13.52
C TYR A 492 14.36 32.56 -12.40
N ARG A 493 14.64 32.17 -11.14
CA ARG A 493 14.44 33.04 -9.97
C ARG A 493 15.31 34.31 -10.00
N ARG A 494 16.53 34.23 -10.55
CA ARG A 494 17.38 35.41 -10.79
C ARG A 494 16.81 36.32 -11.88
N GLY A 495 16.19 35.74 -12.90
CA GLY A 495 15.57 36.44 -14.02
C GLY A 495 14.38 37.31 -13.61
N LEU A 496 13.65 36.93 -12.56
CA LEU A 496 12.47 37.66 -12.06
C LEU A 496 12.81 39.06 -11.50
N ARG A 497 14.06 39.29 -11.04
CA ARG A 497 14.52 40.58 -10.46
C ARG A 497 13.61 41.13 -9.35
N LEU A 498 13.02 40.23 -8.55
CA LEU A 498 12.10 40.54 -7.44
C LEU A 498 12.81 40.78 -6.11
#